data_AF-A0A2V3VF91-F1
#
_entry.id   AF-A0A2V3VF91-F1
#
_cell.length_a   1.000
_cell.length_b   1.000
_cell.length_c   1.000
_cell.angle_alpha   90.00
_cell.angle_beta   90.00
_cell.angle_gamma   90.00
#
_symmetry.space_group_name_H-M   'P 1'
#
loop_
_entity.id
_entity.type
_entity.pdbx_description
1 polymer ?
#
loop_
_entity_poly.entity_id
_entity_poly.type
_entity_poly.pdbx_seq_one_letter_code
_entity_poly.pdbx_strand_id
1 'polypeptide(L)'
;MFKGRPLIIQFYHLFWKENYTKWKDSQDDEVAKRKFYTQNKDQFISEYASSHIAEDIAESFTEFVLKHSNKVRGTRYEAQKDGIFLSTIQSL
;
A
#
# COMPACT_ATOMS: atom_id res chain seq x y z
N MET A 1 -5.96 -9.60 14.42
CA MET A 1 -6.84 -10.10 13.34
C MET A 1 -7.89 -9.03 13.05
N PHE A 2 -7.91 -8.45 11.85
CA PHE A 2 -8.71 -7.25 11.50
C PHE A 2 -10.04 -7.58 10.80
N LYS A 3 -10.66 -8.74 11.08
CA LYS A 3 -11.96 -9.10 10.48
C LYS A 3 -13.01 -8.01 10.79
N GLY A 4 -13.71 -7.55 9.76
CA GLY A 4 -14.78 -6.56 9.85
C GLY A 4 -14.35 -5.09 9.90
N ARG A 5 -13.04 -4.76 9.86
CA ARG A 5 -12.60 -3.36 9.76
C ARG A 5 -12.57 -2.87 8.30
N PRO A 6 -12.93 -1.61 8.03
CA PRO A 6 -12.81 -1.03 6.69
C PRO A 6 -11.38 -1.19 6.14
N LEU A 7 -11.25 -1.47 4.83
CA LEU A 7 -9.97 -1.71 4.15
C LEU A 7 -8.94 -0.61 4.42
N ILE A 8 -9.38 0.65 4.38
CA ILE A 8 -8.54 1.83 4.66
C ILE A 8 -7.91 1.80 6.05
N ILE A 9 -8.64 1.30 7.07
CA ILE A 9 -8.14 1.18 8.45
C ILE A 9 -7.11 0.05 8.55
N GLN A 10 -7.31 -1.04 7.80
CA GLN A 10 -6.36 -2.14 7.75
C GLN A 10 -5.05 -1.70 7.10
N PHE A 11 -5.12 -1.02 5.94
CA PHE A 11 -3.95 -0.44 5.28
C PHE A 11 -3.23 0.56 6.18
N TYR A 12 -3.98 1.39 6.90
CA TYR A 12 -3.39 2.37 7.79
C TYR A 12 -2.55 1.68 8.87
N HIS A 13 -3.13 0.72 9.58
CA HIS A 13 -2.45 0.05 10.69
C HIS A 13 -1.29 -0.84 10.26
N LEU A 14 -1.38 -1.47 9.10
CA LEU A 14 -0.38 -2.45 8.65
C LEU A 14 0.79 -1.81 7.90
N PHE A 15 0.55 -0.76 7.11
CA PHE A 15 1.55 -0.25 6.16
C PHE A 15 1.88 1.23 6.37
N TRP A 16 0.96 2.04 6.90
CA TRP A 16 1.15 3.49 6.97
C TRP A 16 1.47 4.01 8.37
N LYS A 17 1.04 3.34 9.44
CA LYS A 17 1.10 3.86 10.81
C LYS A 17 2.50 4.32 11.22
N GLU A 18 3.53 3.53 10.91
CA GLU A 18 4.92 3.84 11.27
C GLU A 18 5.53 4.97 10.43
N ASN A 19 5.00 5.18 9.23
CA ASN A 19 5.49 6.15 8.26
C ASN A 19 4.62 7.41 8.16
N TYR A 20 3.47 7.45 8.84
CA TYR A 20 2.46 8.50 8.68
C TYR A 20 3.01 9.89 8.99
N THR A 21 3.80 10.05 10.05
CA THR A 21 4.40 11.36 10.39
C THR A 21 5.38 11.80 9.30
N LYS A 22 6.30 10.92 8.88
CA LYS A 22 7.28 11.20 7.82
C LYS A 22 6.61 11.55 6.49
N TRP A 23 5.55 10.83 6.15
CA TRP A 23 4.73 11.10 4.97
C TRP A 23 4.05 12.46 5.08
N LYS A 24 3.41 12.75 6.22
CA LYS A 24 2.70 14.00 6.47
C LYS A 24 3.64 15.21 6.36
N ASP A 25 4.84 15.10 6.92
CA ASP A 25 5.86 16.15 6.88
C ASP A 25 6.42 16.37 5.46
N SER A 26 6.20 15.43 4.54
CA SER A 26 6.65 15.54 3.15
C SER A 26 5.62 16.17 2.19
N GLN A 27 4.36 16.36 2.62
CA GLN A 27 3.24 16.68 1.72
C GLN A 27 3.39 17.99 0.92
N ASP A 28 4.13 18.96 1.44
CA ASP A 28 4.25 20.30 0.84
C ASP A 28 5.56 20.50 0.05
N ASP A 29 6.42 19.48 -0.04
CA ASP A 29 7.72 19.56 -0.69
C ASP A 29 7.98 18.33 -1.59
N GLU A 30 8.09 18.56 -2.90
CA GLU A 30 8.31 17.50 -3.90
C GLU A 30 9.62 16.73 -3.71
N VAL A 31 10.68 17.39 -3.21
CA VAL A 31 11.94 16.74 -2.87
C VAL A 31 11.75 15.84 -1.64
N ALA A 32 10.99 16.31 -0.64
CA ALA A 32 10.66 15.53 0.54
C ALA A 32 9.77 14.32 0.18
N LYS A 33 8.79 14.46 -0.72
CA LYS A 33 7.95 13.34 -1.21
C LYS A 33 8.80 12.27 -1.89
N ARG A 34 9.68 12.69 -2.82
CA ARG A 34 10.58 11.76 -3.51
C ARG A 34 11.55 11.08 -2.55
N LYS A 35 12.02 11.80 -1.53
CA LYS A 35 12.88 11.24 -0.48
C LYS A 35 12.12 10.23 0.38
N PHE A 36 10.87 10.54 0.77
CA PHE A 36 10.00 9.62 1.49
C PHE A 36 9.80 8.31 0.72
N TYR A 37 9.44 8.41 -0.56
CA TYR A 37 9.33 7.23 -1.43
C TYR A 37 10.64 6.46 -1.51
N THR A 38 11.75 7.14 -1.83
CA THR A 38 13.06 6.49 -2.00
C THR A 38 13.49 5.72 -0.75
N GLN A 39 13.22 6.26 0.44
CA GLN A 39 13.54 5.63 1.73
C GLN A 39 12.63 4.45 2.08
N ASN A 40 11.44 4.39 1.49
CA ASN A 40 10.42 3.37 1.79
C ASN A 40 10.02 2.59 0.53
N LYS A 41 10.88 2.56 -0.48
CA LYS A 41 10.54 2.07 -1.82
C LYS A 41 10.00 0.64 -1.81
N ASP A 42 10.56 -0.22 -0.96
CA ASP A 42 10.15 -1.63 -0.84
C ASP A 42 8.73 -1.81 -0.24
N GLN A 43 8.10 -0.74 0.26
CA GLN A 43 6.77 -0.77 0.86
C GLN A 43 5.66 -0.35 -0.14
N PHE A 44 6.03 0.26 -1.26
CA PHE A 44 5.12 0.84 -2.24
C PHE A 44 5.37 0.24 -3.63
N ILE A 45 4.30 -0.05 -4.37
CA ILE A 45 4.41 -0.61 -5.71
C ILE A 45 4.92 0.42 -6.73
N SER A 46 4.67 1.71 -6.47
CA SER A 46 5.09 2.83 -7.30
C SER A 46 5.34 4.08 -6.45
N GLU A 47 5.99 5.10 -7.02
CA GLU A 47 6.12 6.42 -6.38
C GLU A 47 4.73 7.03 -6.12
N TYR A 48 3.80 6.83 -7.06
CA TYR A 48 2.44 7.33 -6.96
C TYR A 48 1.67 6.67 -5.81
N ALA A 49 1.85 5.37 -5.56
CA ALA A 49 1.30 4.68 -4.40
C ALA A 49 1.73 5.28 -3.06
N SER A 50 2.92 5.90 -2.99
CA SER A 50 3.40 6.55 -1.77
C SER A 50 2.78 7.93 -1.49
N SER A 51 2.03 8.48 -2.44
CA SER A 51 1.48 9.84 -2.35
C SER A 51 0.34 9.95 -1.35
N HIS A 52 -0.51 8.93 -1.24
CA HIS A 52 -1.64 8.86 -0.32
C HIS A 52 -2.09 7.40 -0.13
N ILE A 53 -2.63 7.08 1.05
CA ILE A 53 -3.09 5.71 1.37
C ILE A 53 -4.17 5.19 0.40
N ALA A 54 -4.97 6.08 -0.18
CA ALA A 54 -5.96 5.73 -1.19
C ALA A 54 -5.30 5.27 -2.50
N GLU A 55 -4.23 5.96 -2.93
CA GLU A 55 -3.46 5.59 -4.12
C GLU A 55 -2.69 4.29 -3.89
N ASP A 56 -2.18 4.07 -2.67
CA ASP A 56 -1.55 2.80 -2.31
C ASP A 56 -2.52 1.62 -2.46
N ILE A 57 -3.76 1.79 -2.01
CA ILE A 57 -4.81 0.77 -2.18
C ILE A 57 -5.11 0.56 -3.66
N ALA A 58 -5.29 1.63 -4.44
CA ALA A 58 -5.65 1.55 -5.86
C ALA A 58 -4.57 0.88 -6.70
N GLU A 59 -3.32 1.30 -6.54
CA GLU A 59 -2.17 0.75 -7.28
C GLU A 59 -1.89 -0.70 -6.86
N SER A 60 -1.93 -0.98 -5.55
CA SER A 60 -1.73 -2.35 -5.06
C SER A 60 -2.84 -3.29 -5.50
N PHE A 61 -4.09 -2.82 -5.57
CA PHE A 61 -5.21 -3.62 -6.06
C PHE A 61 -5.13 -3.85 -7.57
N THR A 62 -4.74 -2.83 -8.33
CA THR A 62 -4.48 -2.96 -9.77
C THR A 62 -3.42 -4.02 -10.02
N GLU A 63 -2.31 -3.95 -9.30
CA GLU A 63 -1.23 -4.94 -9.41
C GLU A 63 -1.69 -6.34 -9.00
N PHE A 64 -2.49 -6.46 -7.94
CA PHE A 64 -3.07 -7.73 -7.51
C PHE A 64 -3.92 -8.37 -8.63
N VAL A 65 -4.83 -7.60 -9.24
CA VAL A 65 -5.67 -8.08 -10.35
C VAL A 65 -4.81 -8.48 -11.56
N LEU A 66 -3.81 -7.68 -11.90
CA LEU A 66 -2.92 -7.94 -13.04
C LEU A 66 -1.98 -9.14 -12.80
N LYS A 67 -1.44 -9.33 -11.59
CA LYS A 67 -0.65 -10.52 -11.22
C LYS A 67 -1.47 -11.80 -11.28
N HIS A 68 -2.76 -11.73 -10.93
CA HIS A 68 -3.66 -12.86 -11.11
C HIS A 68 -3.94 -13.18 -12.59
N SER A 69 -3.71 -12.23 -13.50
CA SER A 69 -3.71 -12.46 -14.96
C SER A 69 -2.38 -12.98 -15.51
N ASN A 70 -1.24 -12.66 -14.86
CA ASN A 70 0.11 -13.08 -15.26
C ASN A 70 0.95 -13.42 -14.02
N LYS A 71 1.26 -14.70 -13.79
CA LYS A 71 2.01 -15.20 -12.61
C LYS A 71 3.40 -14.54 -12.45
N VAL A 72 3.49 -13.45 -11.69
CA VAL A 72 4.76 -12.84 -11.25
C VAL A 72 4.81 -12.81 -9.72
N ARG A 73 5.95 -13.18 -9.13
CA ARG A 73 6.17 -13.12 -7.66
C ARG A 73 6.53 -11.69 -7.24
N GLY A 74 5.80 -11.17 -6.26
CA GLY A 74 6.00 -9.83 -5.69
C GLY A 74 6.90 -9.78 -4.45
N THR A 75 7.12 -8.57 -3.94
CA THR A 75 7.81 -8.30 -2.67
C THR A 75 7.04 -8.82 -1.44
N ARG A 76 7.65 -8.78 -0.24
CA ARG A 76 6.96 -9.16 1.02
C ARG A 76 5.73 -8.29 1.30
N TYR A 77 5.82 -6.98 1.05
CA TYR A 77 4.71 -6.06 1.28
C TYR A 77 3.59 -6.27 0.26
N GLU A 78 3.94 -6.52 -1.01
CA GLU A 78 2.97 -6.91 -2.03
C GLU A 78 2.21 -8.19 -1.62
N ALA A 79 2.92 -9.24 -1.21
CA ALA A 79 2.27 -10.48 -0.77
C ALA A 79 1.36 -10.29 0.46
N GLN A 80 1.71 -9.37 1.38
CA GLN A 80 0.85 -9.04 2.51
C GLN A 80 -0.42 -8.28 2.08
N LYS A 81 -0.28 -7.35 1.14
CA LYS A 81 -1.42 -6.61 0.56
C LYS A 81 -2.35 -7.54 -0.22
N ASP A 82 -1.80 -8.45 -1.02
CA ASP A 82 -2.55 -9.50 -1.71
C ASP A 82 -3.40 -10.34 -0.73
N GLY A 83 -2.83 -10.73 0.41
CA GLY A 83 -3.54 -11.44 1.47
C GLY A 83 -4.71 -10.65 2.06
N ILE A 84 -4.57 -9.33 2.20
CA ILE A 84 -5.65 -8.45 2.66
C ILE A 84 -6.78 -8.40 1.63
N PHE A 85 -6.46 -8.26 0.34
CA PHE A 85 -7.46 -8.25 -0.73
C PHE A 85 -8.24 -9.56 -0.81
N LEU A 86 -7.55 -10.70 -0.80
CA LEU A 86 -8.18 -12.02 -0.79
C LEU A 86 -9.15 -12.18 0.40
N SER A 87 -8.71 -11.77 1.60
CA SER A 87 -9.56 -11.87 2.80
C SER A 87 -10.78 -10.95 2.77
N THR A 88 -10.68 -9.79 2.11
CA THR A 88 -11.77 -8.82 1.99
C THR A 88 -12.81 -9.33 1.00
N ILE A 89 -12.39 -9.81 -0.17
CA ILE A 89 -13.28 -10.32 -1.22
C ILE A 89 -14.05 -11.56 -0.74
N GLN A 90 -13.39 -12.48 -0.02
CA GLN A 90 -14.04 -13.69 0.51
C GLN A 90 -15.06 -13.42 1.64
N SER A 91 -15.11 -12.19 2.16
CA SER A 91 -16.02 -11.79 3.23
C SER A 91 -17.28 -11.05 2.75
N LEU A 92 -17.38 -10.80 1.45
CA LEU A 92 -18.56 -10.28 0.76
C LEU A 92 -19.52 -11.42 0.41
#